data_AF-A0A373WM40-F1
#
_entry.id   AF-A0A373WM40-F1
#
_cell.length_a   1.000
_cell.length_b   1.000
_cell.length_c   1.000
_cell.angle_alpha   90.00
_cell.angle_beta   90.00
_cell.angle_gamma   90.00
#
_symmetry.space_group_name_H-M   'P 1'
#
loop_
_entity.id
_entity.type
_entity.pdbx_description
1 polymer ?
#
loop_
_entity_poly.entity_id
_entity_poly.type
_entity_poly.pdbx_seq_one_letter_code
_entity_poly.pdbx_strand_id
1 'polypeptide(L)'
;MTNRKFKDYQKNRLAFIAISRNYELLCTILLTLNKEFPKQFYSKRCIEWIDTYAESCKTANEQDRDGVLDFKLEQGVKRCSIDVDKINAFVARRCSDFSKDNKTVLAANVKLALIQTAEQFGVGAKRMQRLQEALLAERIAKPAEEVSKLGIKNYIEETNVGQVDYRKFQYKEKMKVTLQEQKEARAGLEAFRRWTQENVPQNIETE
;
A
#
# COMPACT_ATOMS: atom_id res chain seq x y z
N MET A 1 20.77 -29.07 18.53
CA MET A 1 20.05 -27.88 18.02
C MET A 1 18.61 -28.28 17.74
N THR A 2 17.67 -27.95 18.63
CA THR A 2 16.29 -28.49 18.58
C THR A 2 15.36 -27.67 17.68
N ASN A 3 14.66 -28.41 16.83
CA ASN A 3 13.60 -28.05 15.87
C ASN A 3 12.39 -27.30 16.50
N ARG A 4 12.59 -26.16 17.16
CA ARG A 4 11.50 -25.34 17.72
C ARG A 4 11.00 -24.27 16.73
N LYS A 5 10.56 -24.66 15.52
CA LYS A 5 9.72 -23.80 14.64
C LYS A 5 8.65 -24.57 13.83
N PHE A 6 8.37 -25.84 14.17
CA PHE A 6 7.47 -26.68 13.36
C PHE A 6 5.98 -26.46 13.56
N LYS A 7 5.55 -25.74 14.60
CA LYS A 7 4.10 -25.63 14.88
C LYS A 7 3.33 -24.82 13.83
N ASP A 8 4.01 -23.92 13.10
CA ASP A 8 3.37 -22.97 12.18
C ASP A 8 4.17 -22.72 10.88
N TYR A 9 5.09 -23.63 10.52
CA TYR A 9 5.97 -23.46 9.37
C TYR A 9 5.20 -23.14 8.07
N GLN A 10 4.07 -23.79 7.83
CA GLN A 10 3.25 -23.56 6.64
C GLN A 10 2.67 -22.13 6.60
N LYS A 11 2.20 -21.61 7.75
CA LYS A 11 1.68 -20.24 7.84
C LYS A 11 2.79 -19.21 7.67
N ASN A 12 3.94 -19.44 8.29
CA ASN A 12 5.14 -18.61 8.09
C ASN A 12 5.61 -18.63 6.63
N ARG A 13 5.55 -19.78 5.96
CA ARG A 13 5.89 -19.92 4.55
C ARG A 13 4.93 -19.12 3.67
N LEU A 14 3.63 -19.20 3.92
CA LEU A 14 2.63 -18.41 3.18
C LEU A 14 2.84 -16.90 3.40
N ALA A 15 3.06 -16.48 4.65
CA ALA A 15 3.35 -15.08 4.97
C ALA A 15 4.64 -14.60 4.31
N PHE A 16 5.71 -15.41 4.35
CA PHE A 16 6.97 -15.12 3.68
C PHE A 16 6.79 -14.95 2.17
N ILE A 17 6.07 -15.87 1.52
CA ILE A 17 5.76 -15.80 0.09
C ILE A 17 5.03 -14.49 -0.26
N ALA A 18 4.07 -14.07 0.58
CA ALA A 18 3.37 -12.79 0.38
C ALA A 18 4.28 -11.58 0.55
N ILE A 19 5.16 -11.57 1.57
CA ILE A 19 6.15 -10.51 1.80
C ILE A 19 7.12 -10.42 0.61
N SER A 20 7.66 -11.55 0.17
CA SER A 20 8.57 -11.62 -0.97
C SER A 20 7.90 -11.09 -2.24
N ARG A 21 6.65 -11.50 -2.50
CA ARG A 21 5.91 -11.03 -3.67
C ARG A 21 5.63 -9.53 -3.60
N ASN A 22 5.26 -9.02 -2.42
CA ASN A 22 5.08 -7.58 -2.21
C ASN A 22 6.36 -6.80 -2.51
N TYR A 23 7.51 -7.27 -2.02
CA TYR A 23 8.80 -6.66 -2.31
C TYR A 23 9.12 -6.68 -3.81
N GLU A 24 8.89 -7.80 -4.50
CA GLU A 24 9.09 -7.89 -5.96
C GLU A 24 8.21 -6.90 -6.75
N LEU A 25 6.97 -6.66 -6.32
CA LEU A 25 6.09 -5.65 -6.92
C LEU A 25 6.66 -4.24 -6.71
N LEU A 26 7.14 -3.93 -5.50
CA LEU A 26 7.78 -2.63 -5.21
C LEU A 26 9.07 -2.44 -6.03
N CYS A 27 9.92 -3.46 -6.13
CA CYS A 27 11.10 -3.43 -6.99
C CYS A 27 10.71 -3.20 -8.46
N THR A 28 9.63 -3.83 -8.92
CA THR A 28 9.13 -3.61 -10.30
C THR A 28 8.71 -2.16 -10.49
N ILE A 29 7.99 -1.56 -9.53
CA ILE A 29 7.61 -0.14 -9.59
C ILE A 29 8.84 0.74 -9.65
N LEU A 30 9.82 0.49 -8.79
CA LEU A 30 11.03 1.31 -8.70
C LEU A 30 11.89 1.24 -9.96
N LEU A 31 12.06 0.04 -10.53
CA LEU A 31 12.78 -0.15 -11.79
C LEU A 31 12.06 0.54 -12.95
N THR A 32 10.73 0.47 -12.97
CA THR A 32 9.91 1.18 -13.97
C THR A 32 10.06 2.69 -13.82
N LEU A 33 10.07 3.21 -12.58
CA LEU A 33 10.31 4.62 -12.30
C LEU A 33 11.70 5.08 -12.76
N ASN A 34 12.74 4.31 -12.45
CA ASN A 34 14.11 4.59 -12.88
C ASN A 34 14.23 4.61 -14.40
N LYS A 35 13.56 3.70 -15.10
CA LYS A 35 13.57 3.63 -16.57
C LYS A 35 12.78 4.76 -17.23
N GLU A 36 11.55 5.02 -16.76
CA GLU A 36 10.67 6.03 -17.37
C GLU A 36 11.10 7.46 -17.03
N PHE A 37 11.71 7.65 -15.85
CA PHE A 37 12.05 8.96 -15.29
C PHE A 37 13.46 9.00 -14.68
N PRO A 38 14.53 8.66 -15.43
CA PRO A 38 15.87 8.43 -14.89
C PRO A 38 16.50 9.66 -14.24
N LYS A 39 16.18 10.87 -14.73
CA LYS A 39 16.67 12.13 -14.15
C LYS A 39 16.13 12.38 -12.75
N GLN A 40 14.92 11.90 -12.47
CA GLN A 40 14.30 12.07 -11.16
C GLN A 40 14.56 10.87 -10.27
N PHE A 41 14.42 9.66 -10.79
CA PHE A 41 14.60 8.41 -10.06
C PHE A 41 15.97 7.80 -10.37
N TYR A 42 17.03 8.55 -10.08
CA TYR A 42 18.41 8.04 -10.07
C TYR A 42 18.66 7.21 -8.80
N SER A 43 19.74 6.42 -8.76
CA SER A 43 19.97 5.41 -7.71
C SER A 43 19.74 5.90 -6.27
N LYS A 44 20.29 7.07 -5.91
CA LYS A 44 20.08 7.66 -4.57
C LYS A 44 18.61 8.00 -4.30
N ARG A 45 17.89 8.54 -5.28
CA ARG A 45 16.46 8.83 -5.14
C ARG A 45 15.62 7.56 -5.06
N CYS A 46 16.06 6.49 -5.73
CA CYS A 46 15.40 5.19 -5.62
C CYS A 46 15.52 4.59 -4.21
N ILE A 47 16.69 4.75 -3.57
CA ILE A 47 16.89 4.37 -2.16
C ILE A 47 15.95 5.18 -1.26
N GLU A 48 15.95 6.50 -1.41
CA GLU A 48 15.06 7.39 -0.66
C GLU A 48 13.58 6.98 -0.84
N TRP A 49 13.17 6.64 -2.05
CA TRP A 49 11.81 6.19 -2.32
C TRP A 49 11.42 4.93 -1.54
N ILE A 50 12.32 3.95 -1.41
CA ILE A 50 12.06 2.74 -0.61
C ILE A 50 11.97 3.09 0.88
N ASP A 51 12.87 3.92 1.38
CA ASP A 51 12.88 4.33 2.79
C ASP A 51 11.58 5.06 3.15
N THR A 52 11.16 5.98 2.30
CA THR A 52 9.88 6.68 2.41
C THR A 52 8.68 5.72 2.34
N TYR A 53 8.78 4.62 1.59
CA TYR A 53 7.73 3.60 1.55
C TYR A 53 7.59 2.84 2.85
N ALA A 54 8.70 2.57 3.54
CA ALA A 54 8.64 1.98 4.88
C ALA A 54 7.93 2.91 5.88
N GLU A 55 8.13 4.24 5.78
CA GLU A 55 7.41 5.22 6.59
C GLU A 55 5.92 5.28 6.23
N SER A 56 5.60 5.30 4.94
CA SER A 56 4.21 5.28 4.46
C SER A 56 3.46 4.02 4.93
N CYS A 57 4.14 2.88 5.01
CA CYS A 57 3.57 1.66 5.60
C CYS A 57 3.26 1.81 7.09
N LYS A 58 4.07 2.54 7.87
CA LYS A 58 3.77 2.80 9.29
C LYS A 58 2.49 3.61 9.43
N THR A 59 2.38 4.69 8.66
CA THR A 59 1.16 5.52 8.62
C THR A 59 -0.05 4.72 8.14
N ALA A 60 0.11 3.88 7.12
CA ALA A 60 -0.97 3.00 6.65
C ALA A 60 -1.44 2.02 7.73
N ASN A 61 -0.52 1.45 8.51
CA ASN A 61 -0.87 0.57 9.63
C ASN A 61 -1.61 1.30 10.76
N GLU A 62 -1.28 2.56 11.02
CA GLU A 62 -2.02 3.42 11.96
C GLU A 62 -3.44 3.70 11.42
N GLN A 63 -3.56 4.06 10.16
CA GLN A 63 -4.85 4.26 9.50
C GLN A 63 -5.70 2.99 9.45
N ASP A 64 -5.09 1.82 9.29
CA ASP A 64 -5.79 0.53 9.32
C ASP A 64 -6.34 0.23 10.72
N ARG A 65 -5.51 0.48 11.74
CA ARG A 65 -5.92 0.38 13.15
C ARG A 65 -7.11 1.27 13.45
N ASP A 66 -7.07 2.51 12.96
CA ASP A 66 -8.15 3.49 13.13
C ASP A 66 -9.35 3.21 12.21
N GLY A 67 -9.23 2.26 11.28
CA GLY A 67 -10.30 1.86 10.37
C GLY A 67 -10.56 2.83 9.21
N VAL A 68 -9.61 3.71 8.90
CA VAL A 68 -9.75 4.74 7.87
C VAL A 68 -8.88 4.49 6.63
N LEU A 69 -8.06 3.44 6.63
CA LEU A 69 -7.12 3.15 5.54
C LEU A 69 -7.80 3.06 4.17
N ASP A 70 -8.86 2.26 4.05
CA ASP A 70 -9.54 2.06 2.76
C ASP A 70 -10.07 3.39 2.18
N PHE A 71 -10.66 4.22 3.03
CA PHE A 71 -11.14 5.54 2.65
C PHE A 71 -9.98 6.45 2.21
N LYS A 72 -8.86 6.46 2.93
CA LYS A 72 -7.68 7.25 2.58
C LYS A 72 -7.03 6.79 1.28
N LEU A 73 -6.96 5.48 1.05
CA LEU A 73 -6.48 4.91 -0.21
C LEU A 73 -7.40 5.30 -1.37
N GLU A 74 -8.72 5.25 -1.20
CA GLU A 74 -9.67 5.65 -2.24
C GLU A 74 -9.51 7.13 -2.61
N GLN A 75 -9.38 8.01 -1.61
CA GLN A 75 -9.10 9.43 -1.83
C GLN A 75 -7.78 9.66 -2.56
N GLY A 76 -6.71 8.97 -2.14
CA GLY A 76 -5.40 9.07 -2.76
C GLY A 76 -5.40 8.60 -4.21
N VAL A 77 -6.06 7.47 -4.50
CA VAL A 77 -6.21 6.94 -5.86
C VAL A 77 -6.87 7.97 -6.78
N LYS A 78 -7.98 8.57 -6.34
CA LYS A 78 -8.68 9.62 -7.11
C LYS A 78 -7.80 10.83 -7.34
N ARG A 79 -7.19 11.36 -6.27
CA ARG A 79 -6.32 12.55 -6.33
C ARG A 79 -5.10 12.35 -7.23
N CYS A 80 -4.49 11.18 -7.19
CA CYS A 80 -3.25 10.88 -7.89
C CYS A 80 -3.48 10.34 -9.33
N SER A 81 -4.72 10.30 -9.81
CA SER A 81 -5.05 9.76 -11.15
C SER A 81 -4.60 8.30 -11.33
N ILE A 82 -4.81 7.49 -10.31
CA ILE A 82 -4.51 6.06 -10.32
C ILE A 82 -5.75 5.29 -10.82
N ASP A 83 -5.56 4.49 -11.84
CA ASP A 83 -6.55 3.61 -12.44
C ASP A 83 -6.54 2.27 -11.70
N VAL A 84 -7.59 2.05 -10.89
CA VAL A 84 -7.71 0.86 -10.04
C VAL A 84 -7.71 -0.43 -10.86
N ASP A 85 -8.29 -0.42 -12.05
CA ASP A 85 -8.39 -1.60 -12.90
C ASP A 85 -7.03 -1.97 -13.48
N LYS A 86 -6.23 -0.97 -13.88
CA LYS A 86 -4.84 -1.20 -14.29
C LYS A 86 -4.00 -1.78 -13.15
N ILE A 87 -4.17 -1.29 -11.91
CA ILE A 87 -3.44 -1.84 -10.76
C ILE A 87 -3.86 -3.27 -10.46
N ASN A 88 -5.16 -3.54 -10.46
CA ASN A 88 -5.68 -4.88 -10.24
C ASN A 88 -5.19 -5.86 -11.33
N ALA A 89 -5.17 -5.44 -12.59
CA ALA A 89 -4.65 -6.23 -13.70
C ALA A 89 -3.13 -6.50 -13.57
N PHE A 90 -2.35 -5.49 -13.17
CA PHE A 90 -0.92 -5.63 -12.90
C PHE A 90 -0.66 -6.68 -11.82
N VAL A 91 -1.36 -6.59 -10.68
CA VAL A 91 -1.23 -7.53 -9.56
C VAL A 91 -1.71 -8.93 -9.95
N ALA A 92 -2.88 -9.05 -10.59
CA ALA A 92 -3.44 -10.32 -11.00
C ALA A 92 -2.51 -11.09 -11.94
N ARG A 93 -1.85 -10.39 -12.86
CA ARG A 93 -0.87 -10.98 -13.79
C ARG A 93 0.41 -11.45 -13.08
N ARG A 94 0.89 -10.69 -12.09
CA ARG A 94 2.15 -10.96 -11.39
C ARG A 94 2.02 -11.94 -10.23
N CYS A 95 0.81 -12.12 -9.70
CA CYS A 95 0.52 -12.93 -8.52
C CYS A 95 -0.58 -13.95 -8.84
N SER A 96 -0.58 -14.54 -10.04
CA SER A 96 -1.68 -15.40 -10.52
C SER A 96 -1.99 -16.57 -9.58
N ASP A 97 -0.96 -17.08 -8.92
CA ASP A 97 -0.94 -18.15 -7.92
C ASP A 97 -1.55 -17.77 -6.55
N PHE A 98 -1.83 -16.49 -6.29
CA PHE A 98 -2.38 -16.01 -5.02
C PHE A 98 -3.92 -16.04 -5.00
N SER A 99 -4.48 -16.16 -3.80
CA SER A 99 -5.92 -15.99 -3.56
C SER A 99 -6.38 -14.57 -3.90
N LYS A 100 -7.70 -14.41 -4.11
CA LYS A 100 -8.32 -13.10 -4.38
C LYS A 100 -8.02 -12.11 -3.26
N ASP A 101 -8.14 -12.52 -2.00
CA ASP A 101 -7.93 -11.64 -0.84
C ASP A 101 -6.47 -11.18 -0.76
N ASN A 102 -5.51 -12.07 -0.99
CA ASN A 102 -4.10 -11.69 -1.00
C ASN A 102 -3.79 -10.73 -2.17
N LYS A 103 -4.39 -10.93 -3.34
CA LYS A 103 -4.28 -10.00 -4.47
C LYS A 103 -4.83 -8.62 -4.11
N THR A 104 -5.94 -8.54 -3.38
CA THR A 104 -6.51 -7.27 -2.91
C THR A 104 -5.53 -6.53 -1.99
N VAL A 105 -4.91 -7.22 -1.04
CA VAL A 105 -3.90 -6.64 -0.14
C VAL A 105 -2.69 -6.15 -0.92
N LEU A 106 -2.18 -6.96 -1.86
CA LEU A 106 -1.05 -6.56 -2.71
C LEU A 106 -1.40 -5.36 -3.60
N ALA A 107 -2.64 -5.27 -4.09
CA ALA A 107 -3.11 -4.10 -4.83
C ALA A 107 -3.21 -2.86 -3.96
N ALA A 108 -3.61 -2.97 -2.69
CA ALA A 108 -3.59 -1.86 -1.74
C ALA A 108 -2.16 -1.33 -1.52
N ASN A 109 -1.19 -2.23 -1.36
CA ASN A 109 0.22 -1.86 -1.24
C ASN A 109 0.76 -1.15 -2.50
N VAL A 110 0.41 -1.64 -3.69
CA VAL A 110 0.77 -0.98 -4.95
C VAL A 110 0.12 0.41 -5.04
N LYS A 111 -1.15 0.56 -4.66
CA LYS A 111 -1.83 1.87 -4.61
C LYS A 111 -1.11 2.82 -3.66
N LEU A 112 -0.76 2.38 -2.46
CA LEU A 112 -0.01 3.16 -1.48
C LEU A 112 1.32 3.65 -2.07
N ALA A 113 2.07 2.75 -2.72
CA ALA A 113 3.34 3.09 -3.37
C ALA A 113 3.18 4.16 -4.45
N LEU A 114 2.13 4.06 -5.27
CA LEU A 114 1.84 5.03 -6.33
C LEU A 114 1.35 6.38 -5.78
N ILE A 115 0.54 6.37 -4.71
CA ILE A 115 0.12 7.60 -4.00
C ILE A 115 1.34 8.33 -3.46
N GLN A 116 2.22 7.64 -2.73
CA GLN A 116 3.48 8.21 -2.26
C GLN A 116 4.31 8.78 -3.41
N THR A 117 4.40 8.04 -4.52
CA THR A 117 5.16 8.47 -5.70
C THR A 117 4.63 9.80 -6.25
N ALA A 118 3.31 9.97 -6.30
CA ALA A 118 2.71 11.22 -6.73
C ALA A 118 2.95 12.35 -5.69
N GLU A 119 2.70 12.08 -4.42
CA GLU A 119 2.64 13.12 -3.37
C GLU A 119 4.01 13.57 -2.89
N GLN A 120 4.94 12.64 -2.71
CA GLN A 120 6.26 12.91 -2.12
C GLN A 120 7.35 13.06 -3.18
N PHE A 121 7.11 12.53 -4.39
CA PHE A 121 8.04 12.59 -5.52
C PHE A 121 7.46 13.35 -6.71
N GLY A 122 6.34 14.06 -6.57
CA GLY A 122 5.86 15.01 -7.58
C GLY A 122 5.55 14.39 -8.95
N VAL A 123 5.12 13.12 -8.99
CA VAL A 123 4.69 12.47 -10.24
C VAL A 123 3.23 12.83 -10.52
N GLY A 124 3.01 13.87 -11.33
CA GLY A 124 1.68 14.33 -11.72
C GLY A 124 0.94 13.37 -12.68
N ALA A 125 -0.35 13.66 -12.92
CA ALA A 125 -1.30 12.77 -13.61
C ALA A 125 -0.80 12.16 -14.93
N LYS A 126 -0.27 12.96 -15.86
CA LYS A 126 0.26 12.45 -17.16
C LYS A 126 1.39 11.43 -16.97
N ARG A 127 2.30 11.71 -16.04
CA ARG A 127 3.42 10.80 -15.74
C ARG A 127 2.94 9.57 -14.98
N MET A 128 1.93 9.71 -14.11
CA MET A 128 1.29 8.60 -13.42
C MET A 128 0.59 7.65 -14.40
N GLN A 129 -0.11 8.17 -15.41
CA GLN A 129 -0.70 7.35 -16.48
C GLN A 129 0.37 6.56 -17.24
N ARG A 130 1.44 7.22 -17.68
CA ARG A 130 2.57 6.57 -18.36
C ARG A 130 3.22 5.49 -17.50
N LEU A 131 3.40 5.73 -16.20
CA LEU A 131 3.92 4.74 -15.27
C LEU A 131 3.02 3.50 -15.19
N GLN A 132 1.70 3.69 -15.05
CA GLN A 132 0.74 2.58 -14.97
C GLN A 132 0.71 1.74 -16.26
N GLU A 133 0.84 2.39 -17.42
CA GLU A 133 0.97 1.70 -18.71
C GLU A 133 2.28 0.91 -18.81
N ALA A 134 3.40 1.50 -18.38
CA ALA A 134 4.68 0.81 -18.35
C ALA A 134 4.66 -0.41 -17.42
N LEU A 135 4.02 -0.32 -16.25
CA LEU A 135 3.83 -1.46 -15.33
C LEU A 135 3.03 -2.61 -15.97
N LEU A 136 2.07 -2.29 -16.83
CA LEU A 136 1.31 -3.26 -17.61
C LEU A 136 2.08 -3.79 -18.81
N ALA A 137 2.95 -3.01 -19.46
CA ALA A 137 3.73 -3.50 -20.59
C ALA A 137 4.93 -4.36 -20.15
N GLU A 138 5.59 -3.99 -19.07
CA GLU A 138 6.93 -4.49 -18.76
C GLU A 138 6.93 -5.76 -17.91
N ARG A 139 7.74 -6.74 -18.34
CA ARG A 139 7.99 -7.99 -17.62
C ARG A 139 9.45 -8.07 -17.19
N ILE A 140 9.72 -7.58 -15.99
CA ILE A 140 11.01 -7.77 -15.31
C ILE A 140 11.01 -9.17 -14.68
N ALA A 141 11.91 -10.04 -15.13
CA ALA A 141 11.96 -11.43 -14.70
C ALA A 141 12.40 -11.59 -13.23
N LYS A 142 13.39 -10.79 -12.80
CA LYS A 142 13.98 -10.87 -11.46
C LYS A 142 14.14 -9.48 -10.85
N PRO A 143 13.04 -8.82 -10.47
CA PRO A 143 13.08 -7.41 -10.05
C PRO A 143 13.92 -7.19 -8.78
N ALA A 144 13.95 -8.15 -7.85
CA ALA A 144 14.78 -8.06 -6.65
C ALA A 144 16.30 -8.13 -6.94
N GLU A 145 16.73 -8.94 -7.92
CA GLU A 145 18.13 -8.98 -8.34
C GLU A 145 18.48 -7.69 -9.13
N GLU A 146 17.59 -7.22 -10.00
CA GLU A 146 17.83 -6.03 -10.81
C GLU A 146 17.91 -4.74 -9.99
N VAL A 147 17.10 -4.62 -8.93
CA VAL A 147 17.12 -3.43 -8.06
C VAL A 147 18.46 -3.28 -7.31
N SER A 148 19.21 -4.38 -7.12
CA SER A 148 20.52 -4.34 -6.46
C SER A 148 21.54 -3.47 -7.21
N LYS A 149 21.39 -3.36 -8.53
CA LYS A 149 22.22 -2.47 -9.37
C LYS A 149 22.03 -0.99 -9.04
N LEU A 150 20.94 -0.64 -8.36
CA LEU A 150 20.67 0.71 -7.85
C LEU A 150 21.24 0.95 -6.45
N GLY A 151 22.00 0.00 -5.88
CA GLY A 151 22.56 0.08 -4.53
C GLY A 151 21.58 -0.28 -3.41
N ILE A 152 20.42 -0.86 -3.76
CA ILE A 152 19.40 -1.31 -2.80
C ILE A 152 19.69 -2.76 -2.43
N LYS A 153 19.89 -3.03 -1.15
CA LYS A 153 20.12 -4.40 -0.68
C LYS A 153 18.86 -5.25 -0.84
N ASN A 154 19.06 -6.52 -1.19
CA ASN A 154 17.96 -7.47 -1.31
C ASN A 154 17.45 -7.87 0.08
N TYR A 155 16.33 -7.27 0.50
CA TYR A 155 15.72 -7.52 1.80
C TYR A 155 15.28 -8.98 2.01
N ILE A 156 14.99 -9.70 0.91
CA ILE A 156 14.57 -11.10 0.97
C ILE A 156 15.74 -12.02 1.31
N GLU A 157 16.96 -11.72 0.85
CA GLU A 157 18.15 -12.54 1.16
C GLU A 157 18.50 -12.51 2.66
N GLU A 158 18.21 -11.40 3.33
CA GLU A 158 18.44 -11.24 4.77
C GLU A 158 17.31 -11.84 5.63
N THR A 159 16.16 -12.19 5.04
CA THR A 159 14.97 -12.70 5.73
C THR A 159 14.72 -14.18 5.42
N ASN A 160 14.70 -15.03 6.45
CA ASN A 160 14.30 -16.44 6.28
C ASN A 160 12.86 -16.70 6.75
N VAL A 161 12.23 -17.75 6.21
CA VAL A 161 10.87 -18.20 6.58
C VAL A 161 10.73 -18.38 8.10
N GLY A 162 11.79 -18.82 8.77
CA GLY A 162 11.79 -19.02 10.22
C GLY A 162 11.70 -17.71 11.02
N GLN A 163 12.18 -16.58 10.49
CA GLN A 163 12.17 -15.28 11.16
C GLN A 163 10.82 -14.55 11.04
N VAL A 164 9.96 -14.97 10.10
CA VAL A 164 8.62 -14.40 9.95
C VAL A 164 7.72 -14.87 11.08
N ASP A 165 7.15 -13.93 11.85
CA ASP A 165 6.15 -14.22 12.88
C ASP A 165 4.76 -13.95 12.34
N TYR A 166 4.15 -14.94 11.70
CA TYR A 166 2.83 -14.81 11.06
C TYR A 166 1.73 -14.31 12.02
N ARG A 167 1.87 -14.53 13.33
CA ARG A 167 0.90 -14.10 14.35
C ARG A 167 0.79 -12.58 14.47
N LYS A 168 1.85 -11.85 14.13
CA LYS A 168 1.83 -10.39 14.07
C LYS A 168 1.00 -9.85 12.91
N PHE A 169 0.74 -10.69 11.90
CA PHE A 169 -0.07 -10.36 10.73
C PHE A 169 -1.53 -10.81 10.90
N GLN A 170 -1.87 -11.50 12.00
CA GLN A 170 -3.27 -11.78 12.29
C GLN A 170 -3.95 -10.47 12.66
N TYR A 171 -5.05 -10.18 11.96
CA TYR A 171 -5.97 -9.11 12.30
C TYR A 171 -6.31 -9.23 13.79
N LYS A 172 -5.89 -8.24 14.59
CA LYS A 172 -6.44 -8.08 15.93
C LYS A 172 -7.85 -7.60 15.69
N GLU A 173 -8.82 -8.48 15.92
CA GLU A 173 -10.23 -8.13 15.88
C GLU A 173 -10.38 -6.80 16.62
N LYS A 174 -10.84 -5.76 15.90
CA LYS A 174 -11.03 -4.43 16.50
C LYS A 174 -11.75 -4.66 17.83
N MET A 175 -11.20 -4.10 18.92
CA MET A 175 -11.95 -4.07 20.18
C MET A 175 -13.34 -3.60 19.81
N LYS A 176 -14.36 -4.43 20.10
CA LYS A 176 -15.75 -4.09 19.85
C LYS A 176 -15.95 -2.69 20.42
N VAL A 177 -16.20 -1.71 19.54
CA VAL A 177 -16.48 -0.34 19.96
C VAL A 177 -17.54 -0.44 21.02
N THR A 178 -17.20 0.01 22.23
CA THR A 178 -18.09 -0.14 23.37
C THR A 178 -19.38 0.62 23.08
N LEU A 179 -20.48 0.19 23.68
CA LEU A 179 -21.77 0.86 23.49
C LEU A 179 -21.71 2.35 23.90
N GLN A 180 -20.75 2.70 24.76
CA GLN A 180 -20.46 4.06 25.20
C GLN A 180 -19.78 4.89 24.10
N GLU A 181 -18.74 4.36 23.45
CA GLU A 181 -18.07 5.03 22.33
C GLU A 181 -19.02 5.25 21.14
N GLN A 182 -19.96 4.33 20.89
CA GLN A 182 -21.01 4.53 19.87
C GLN A 182 -21.98 5.67 20.23
N LYS A 183 -22.32 5.81 21.51
CA LYS A 183 -23.18 6.91 22.00
C LYS A 183 -22.46 8.25 21.90
N GLU A 184 -21.19 8.31 22.25
CA GLU A 184 -20.36 9.51 22.17
C GLU A 184 -20.13 9.96 20.72
N ALA A 185 -19.85 9.02 19.82
CA ALA A 185 -19.76 9.30 18.38
C ALA A 185 -21.08 9.83 17.80
N ARG A 186 -22.23 9.28 18.23
CA ARG A 186 -23.55 9.77 17.83
C ARG A 186 -23.83 11.17 18.37
N ALA A 187 -23.50 11.44 19.63
CA ALA A 187 -23.65 12.76 20.23
C ALA A 187 -22.78 13.81 19.52
N GLY A 188 -21.53 13.45 19.17
CA GLY A 188 -20.64 14.30 18.39
C GLY A 188 -21.20 14.61 16.99
N LEU A 189 -21.79 13.62 16.31
CA LEU A 189 -22.46 13.80 15.02
C LEU A 189 -23.69 14.70 15.10
N GLU A 190 -24.49 14.57 16.16
CA GLU A 190 -25.67 15.41 16.39
C GLU A 190 -25.27 16.86 16.72
N ALA A 191 -24.22 17.06 17.53
CA ALA A 191 -23.66 18.38 17.81
C ALA A 191 -23.11 19.04 16.54
N PHE A 192 -22.38 18.28 15.70
CA PHE A 192 -21.87 18.77 14.43
C PHE A 192 -23.01 19.17 13.48
N ARG A 193 -24.08 18.36 13.39
CA ARG A 193 -25.26 18.69 12.56
C ARG A 193 -25.96 19.97 13.01
N ARG A 194 -26.15 20.16 14.32
CA ARG A 194 -26.71 21.39 14.88
C ARG A 194 -25.85 22.60 14.54
N TRP A 195 -24.55 22.50 14.81
CA TRP A 195 -23.60 23.55 14.46
C TRP A 195 -23.64 23.88 12.97
N THR A 196 -23.70 22.88 12.09
CA THR A 196 -23.77 23.07 10.64
C THR A 196 -25.07 23.78 10.23
N GLN A 197 -26.21 23.42 10.82
CA GLN A 197 -27.49 24.10 10.55
C GLN A 197 -27.50 25.56 11.04
N GLU A 198 -26.82 25.84 12.16
CA GLU A 198 -26.78 27.18 12.75
C GLU A 198 -25.78 28.11 12.06
N ASN A 199 -24.70 27.57 11.48
CA ASN A 199 -23.54 28.36 11.03
C ASN A 199 -23.26 28.28 9.52
N VAL A 200 -23.97 27.43 8.77
CA VAL A 200 -23.83 27.36 7.31
C VAL A 200 -25.07 27.96 6.65
N PRO A 201 -24.94 29.07 5.89
CA PRO A 201 -26.05 29.65 5.15
C PRO A 201 -26.65 28.62 4.19
N GLN A 202 -27.94 28.33 4.32
CA GLN A 202 -28.65 27.57 3.31
C GLN A 202 -28.93 28.53 2.15
N ASN A 203 -28.20 28.40 1.04
CA ASN A 203 -28.55 29.06 -0.20
C ASN A 203 -29.90 28.50 -0.67
N ILE A 204 -30.97 29.24 -0.38
CA ILE A 204 -32.26 29.04 -1.03
C ILE A 204 -32.16 29.78 -2.35
N GLU A 205 -31.78 29.07 -3.41
CA GLU A 205 -32.14 29.49 -4.78
C GLU A 205 -33.64 29.25 -4.93
N THR A 206 -34.42 30.32 -4.79
CA THR A 206 -35.80 30.37 -5.31
C THR A 206 -35.76 31.10 -6.65
N GLU A 207 -36.27 30.40 -7.66
CA GLU A 207 -36.61 30.88 -9.01
C GLU A 207 -37.40 32.20 -9.01
#